data_AF-A0A946XN99-F1
#
_entry.id   AF-A0A946XN99-F1
#
_cell.length_a   1.000
_cell.length_b   1.000
_cell.length_c   1.000
_cell.angle_alpha   90.00
_cell.angle_beta   90.00
_cell.angle_gamma   90.00
#
_symmetry.space_group_name_H-M   'P 1'
#
loop_
_entity.id
_entity.type
_entity.pdbx_description
1 polymer ?
#
loop_
_entity_poly.entity_id
_entity_poly.type
_entity_poly.pdbx_seq_one_letter_code
_entity_poly.pdbx_strand_id
1 'polypeptide(L)'
;MSYLNDPSSNSELRLQAVRGYYELEMYDDAWDELKEVERSFPLTPSILQIKILLLLREQTWDAAYALSEDLQRMEPQNGAGFIQGAYCLHEMNRTDEALALLEEAPE
;
A
#
# COMPACT_ATOMS: atom_id res chain seq x y z
N MET A 1 30.84 14.89 -3.71
CA MET A 1 29.70 14.93 -2.77
C MET A 1 28.88 13.67 -3.01
N SER A 2 29.03 12.69 -2.12
CA SER A 2 28.38 11.37 -2.27
C SER A 2 27.00 11.44 -1.63
N TYR A 3 25.97 11.62 -2.44
CA TYR A 3 24.56 11.53 -2.03
C TYR A 3 24.12 10.08 -1.74
N LEU A 4 25.00 9.09 -1.95
CA LEU A 4 24.70 7.65 -1.86
C LEU A 4 24.56 7.10 -0.44
N ASN A 5 24.83 7.91 0.59
CA ASN A 5 24.75 7.49 2.01
C ASN A 5 23.67 8.23 2.81
N ASP A 6 22.77 8.97 2.15
CA ASP A 6 21.58 9.47 2.84
C ASP A 6 20.65 8.27 3.14
N PRO A 7 20.31 7.99 4.41
CA PRO A 7 19.37 6.93 4.75
C PRO A 7 18.06 7.03 3.95
N SER A 8 17.58 8.24 3.67
CA SER A 8 16.38 8.48 2.87
C SER A 8 16.51 8.01 1.41
N SER A 9 17.69 8.19 0.81
CA SER A 9 17.98 7.70 -0.54
C SER A 9 18.04 6.16 -0.60
N ASN A 10 18.47 5.51 0.50
CA ASN A 10 18.46 4.05 0.59
C ASN A 10 17.02 3.49 0.70
N SER A 11 16.13 4.14 1.47
CA SER A 11 14.72 3.74 1.54
C SER A 11 14.02 3.78 0.20
N GLU A 12 14.20 4.87 -0.55
CA GLU A 12 13.50 5.07 -1.81
C GLU A 12 13.92 4.01 -2.84
N LEU A 13 15.22 3.69 -2.89
CA LEU A 13 15.74 2.62 -3.75
C LEU A 13 15.20 1.24 -3.35
N ARG A 14 15.13 0.94 -2.05
CA ARG A 14 14.57 -0.32 -1.57
C ARG A 14 13.08 -0.43 -1.83
N LEU A 15 12.33 0.64 -1.59
CA LEU A 15 10.90 0.68 -1.90
C LEU A 15 10.64 0.54 -3.41
N GLN A 16 11.52 1.09 -4.25
CA GLN A 16 11.48 0.85 -5.69
C GLN A 16 11.76 -0.62 -6.03
N ALA A 17 12.67 -1.29 -5.32
CA ALA A 17 12.90 -2.73 -5.46
C ALA A 17 11.66 -3.55 -5.07
N VAL A 18 10.99 -3.22 -3.95
CA VAL A 18 9.70 -3.85 -3.56
C VAL A 18 8.68 -3.74 -4.69
N ARG A 19 8.53 -2.55 -5.28
CA ARG A 19 7.62 -2.35 -6.44
C ARG A 19 8.06 -3.21 -7.62
N GLY A 20 9.35 -3.27 -7.93
CA GLY A 20 9.89 -4.13 -8.98
C GLY A 20 9.55 -5.60 -8.79
N TYR A 21 9.74 -6.14 -7.57
CA TYR A 21 9.37 -7.51 -7.23
C TYR A 21 7.86 -7.74 -7.37
N TYR A 22 7.03 -6.81 -6.89
CA TYR A 22 5.58 -6.89 -7.04
C TYR A 22 5.15 -6.94 -8.51
N GLU A 23 5.67 -6.07 -9.37
CA GLU A 23 5.35 -6.04 -10.81
C GLU A 23 5.81 -7.30 -11.56
N LEU A 24 6.83 -7.99 -11.05
CA LEU A 24 7.31 -9.28 -11.56
C LEU A 24 6.60 -10.48 -10.92
N GLU A 25 5.55 -10.24 -10.13
CA GLU A 25 4.79 -11.25 -9.39
C GLU A 25 5.63 -12.07 -8.39
N MET A 26 6.78 -11.53 -7.97
CA MET A 26 7.67 -12.11 -6.96
C MET A 26 7.23 -11.65 -5.56
N TYR A 27 6.04 -12.08 -5.13
CA TYR A 27 5.39 -11.53 -3.94
C TYR A 27 6.13 -11.84 -2.63
N ASP A 28 6.73 -13.03 -2.51
CA ASP A 28 7.53 -13.39 -1.33
C ASP A 28 8.75 -12.47 -1.18
N ASP A 29 9.50 -12.25 -2.27
CA ASP A 29 10.64 -11.33 -2.31
C ASP A 29 10.22 -9.88 -2.04
N ALA A 30 9.07 -9.46 -2.56
CA ALA A 30 8.51 -8.13 -2.30
C ALA A 30 8.21 -7.94 -0.80
N TRP A 31 7.61 -8.95 -0.14
CA TRP A 31 7.36 -8.91 1.30
C TRP A 31 8.64 -8.89 2.13
N ASP A 32 9.63 -9.70 1.77
CA ASP A 32 10.89 -9.75 2.50
C ASP A 32 11.65 -8.42 2.41
N GLU A 33 11.72 -7.82 1.23
CA GLU A 33 12.33 -6.49 1.08
C GLU A 33 11.51 -5.41 1.80
N LEU A 34 10.17 -5.48 1.76
CA LEU A 34 9.30 -4.53 2.46
C LEU A 34 9.50 -4.57 3.98
N LYS A 35 9.69 -5.76 4.57
CA LYS A 35 10.00 -5.90 6.01
C LYS A 35 11.28 -5.17 6.38
N GLU A 36 12.31 -5.19 5.52
CA GLU A 36 13.56 -4.46 5.78
C GLU A 36 13.37 -2.95 5.66
N VAL A 37 12.52 -2.49 4.73
CA VAL A 37 12.12 -1.09 4.64
C VAL A 37 11.40 -0.65 5.91
N GLU A 38 10.39 -1.40 6.38
CA GLU A 38 9.60 -1.04 7.57
C GLU A 38 10.43 -1.03 8.87
N ARG A 39 11.52 -1.81 8.96
CA ARG A 39 12.42 -1.78 10.12
C ARG A 39 13.26 -0.51 10.19
N SER A 40 13.59 0.05 9.03
CA SER A 40 14.57 1.12 8.90
C SER A 40 13.91 2.49 8.72
N PHE A 41 12.63 2.52 8.35
CA PHE A 41 11.94 3.72 7.94
C PHE A 41 10.55 3.84 8.57
N PRO A 42 10.10 5.07 8.88
CA PRO A 42 8.76 5.29 9.40
C PRO A 42 7.73 4.85 8.36
N LEU A 43 6.56 4.46 8.84
CA LEU A 43 5.41 4.17 7.97
C LEU A 43 5.04 5.43 7.17
N THR A 44 5.03 5.31 5.85
CA THR A 44 4.63 6.39 4.92
C THR A 44 3.47 5.92 4.04
N PRO A 45 2.72 6.84 3.41
CA PRO A 45 1.67 6.47 2.47
C PRO A 45 2.16 5.55 1.33
N SER A 46 3.38 5.73 0.85
CA SER A 46 3.96 4.88 -0.19
C SER A 46 4.24 3.44 0.28
N ILE A 47 4.63 3.26 1.54
CA ILE A 47 4.79 1.95 2.17
C ILE A 47 3.41 1.29 2.36
N LEU A 48 2.42 2.05 2.84
CA LEU A 48 1.04 1.55 2.97
C LEU A 48 0.47 1.10 1.63
N GLN A 49 0.63 1.90 0.56
CA GLN A 49 0.12 1.56 -0.75
C GLN A 49 0.66 0.22 -1.27
N ILE A 50 1.99 -0.02 -1.20
CA ILE A 50 2.55 -1.28 -1.68
C ILE A 50 2.17 -2.47 -0.78
N LYS A 51 2.04 -2.24 0.53
CA LYS A 51 1.57 -3.25 1.47
C LYS A 51 0.13 -3.68 1.20
N ILE A 52 -0.76 -2.71 0.92
CA ILE A 52 -2.14 -2.97 0.51
C ILE A 52 -2.14 -3.81 -0.77
N LEU A 53 -1.36 -3.43 -1.78
CA LEU A 53 -1.28 -4.19 -3.04
C LEU A 53 -0.84 -5.64 -2.83
N LEU A 54 0.15 -5.90 -1.97
CA LEU A 54 0.57 -7.26 -1.63
C LEU A 54 -0.54 -8.05 -0.92
N LEU A 55 -1.22 -7.45 0.06
CA LEU A 55 -2.34 -8.08 0.75
C LEU A 55 -3.51 -8.39 -0.19
N LEU A 56 -3.79 -7.51 -1.17
CA LEU A 56 -4.78 -7.76 -2.21
C LEU A 56 -4.42 -8.98 -3.06
N ARG A 57 -3.13 -9.20 -3.37
CA ARG A 57 -2.68 -10.41 -4.09
C ARG A 57 -2.83 -11.67 -3.27
N GLU A 58 -2.65 -11.58 -1.96
CA GLU A 58 -2.87 -12.68 -1.02
C GLU A 58 -4.34 -12.91 -0.67
N GLN A 59 -5.25 -12.06 -1.16
CA GLN A 59 -6.67 -12.11 -0.83
C GLN A 59 -6.96 -11.92 0.66
N THR A 60 -6.08 -11.20 1.37
CA THR A 60 -6.23 -10.88 2.79
C THR A 60 -7.01 -9.59 2.96
N TRP A 61 -8.28 -9.64 2.55
CA TRP A 61 -9.15 -8.47 2.36
C TRP A 61 -9.33 -7.62 3.60
N ASP A 62 -9.55 -8.23 4.77
CA ASP A 62 -9.73 -7.49 6.03
C ASP A 62 -8.49 -6.66 6.39
N ALA A 63 -7.29 -7.22 6.19
CA ALA A 63 -6.04 -6.52 6.47
C ALA A 63 -5.77 -5.40 5.46
N ALA A 64 -6.03 -5.67 4.17
CA ALA A 64 -5.91 -4.66 3.12
C ALA A 64 -6.89 -3.50 3.34
N TYR A 65 -8.13 -3.80 3.75
CA TYR A 65 -9.14 -2.80 4.06
C TYR A 65 -8.72 -1.90 5.22
N ALA A 66 -8.27 -2.48 6.34
CA ALA A 66 -7.81 -1.70 7.50
C ALA A 66 -6.67 -0.73 7.13
N LEU A 67 -5.71 -1.18 6.31
CA LEU A 67 -4.63 -0.31 5.84
C LEU A 67 -5.11 0.74 4.83
N SER A 68 -6.15 0.45 4.05
CA SER A 68 -6.76 1.42 3.14
C SER A 68 -7.40 2.58 3.92
N GLU A 69 -8.00 2.31 5.08
CA GLU A 69 -8.53 3.36 5.97
C GLU A 69 -7.41 4.23 6.55
N ASP A 70 -6.27 3.61 6.92
CA ASP A 70 -5.07 4.36 7.32
C ASP A 70 -4.56 5.26 6.19
N LEU A 71 -4.53 4.75 4.96
CA LEU A 71 -4.08 5.51 3.79
C LEU A 71 -5.03 6.69 3.50
N GLN A 72 -6.35 6.49 3.60
CA GLN A 72 -7.33 7.57 3.47
C GLN A 72 -7.12 8.67 4.52
N ARG A 73 -6.80 8.28 5.78
CA ARG A 73 -6.49 9.25 6.84
C ARG A 73 -5.19 10.03 6.58
N MET A 74 -4.18 9.38 6.01
CA MET A 74 -2.89 10.00 5.71
C MET A 74 -2.92 10.88 4.46
N GLU A 75 -3.64 10.44 3.42
CA GLU A 75 -3.76 11.13 2.13
C GLU A 75 -5.23 11.28 1.72
N PRO A 76 -6.02 12.11 2.43
CA PRO A 76 -7.46 12.24 2.19
C PRO A 76 -7.82 12.85 0.83
N GLN A 77 -6.85 13.43 0.12
CA GLN A 77 -7.01 13.98 -1.23
C GLN A 77 -6.54 13.00 -2.32
N ASN A 78 -6.07 11.81 -1.94
CA ASN A 78 -5.62 10.77 -2.86
C ASN A 78 -6.67 9.65 -2.92
N GLY A 79 -7.28 9.45 -4.09
CA GLY A 79 -8.31 8.43 -4.30
C GLY A 79 -7.84 6.98 -4.15
N ALA A 80 -6.52 6.71 -4.09
CA ALA A 80 -5.98 5.35 -4.04
C ALA A 80 -6.52 4.53 -2.85
N GLY A 81 -6.57 5.13 -1.66
CA GLY A 81 -7.06 4.45 -0.46
C GLY A 81 -8.57 4.13 -0.52
N PHE A 82 -9.36 4.98 -1.18
CA PHE A 82 -10.79 4.75 -1.38
C PHE A 82 -11.03 3.62 -2.38
N ILE A 83 -10.33 3.63 -3.51
CA ILE A 83 -10.44 2.59 -4.56
C ILE A 83 -10.04 1.22 -3.99
N GLN A 84 -8.90 1.15 -3.32
CA GLN A 84 -8.40 -0.09 -2.73
C GLN A 84 -9.33 -0.59 -1.62
N GLY A 85 -9.83 0.30 -0.76
CA GLY A 85 -10.77 -0.05 0.30
C GLY A 85 -12.10 -0.56 -0.24
N ALA A 86 -12.64 0.10 -1.26
CA ALA A 86 -13.88 -0.32 -1.92
C ALA A 86 -13.73 -1.68 -2.60
N TYR A 87 -12.58 -1.93 -3.23
CA TYR A 87 -12.28 -3.25 -3.80
C TYR A 87 -12.27 -4.34 -2.70
N CYS A 88 -11.63 -4.11 -1.55
CA CYS A 88 -11.66 -5.05 -0.44
C CYS A 88 -13.09 -5.31 0.05
N LEU A 89 -13.89 -4.25 0.24
CA LEU A 89 -15.29 -4.36 0.67
C LEU A 89 -16.11 -5.20 -0.31
N HIS A 90 -15.93 -5.00 -1.61
CA HIS A 90 -16.61 -5.79 -2.63
C HIS A 90 -16.24 -7.28 -2.55
N GLU A 91 -14.95 -7.61 -2.46
CA GLU A 91 -14.48 -9.01 -2.33
C GLU A 91 -14.99 -9.67 -1.03
N MET A 92 -15.25 -8.89 0.02
CA MET A 92 -15.90 -9.35 1.26
C MET A 92 -17.43 -9.41 1.17
N ASN A 93 -18.03 -9.26 -0.02
CA ASN A 93 -19.48 -9.20 -0.27
C ASN A 93 -20.20 -8.02 0.40
N ARG A 94 -19.47 -6.95 0.75
CA ARG A 94 -19.99 -5.70 1.31
C ARG A 94 -20.12 -4.62 0.23
N THR A 95 -20.74 -4.97 -0.90
CA THR A 95 -20.78 -4.12 -2.10
C THR A 95 -21.48 -2.77 -1.87
N ASP A 96 -22.52 -2.73 -1.05
CA ASP A 96 -23.21 -1.46 -0.74
C ASP A 96 -22.28 -0.48 -0.01
N GLU A 97 -21.44 -0.98 0.90
CA GLU A 97 -20.43 -0.18 1.59
C GLU A 97 -19.29 0.22 0.65
N ALA A 98 -18.92 -0.64 -0.30
CA ALA A 98 -17.93 -0.31 -1.32
C ALA A 98 -18.39 0.86 -2.20
N LEU A 99 -19.66 0.87 -2.62
CA LEU A 99 -20.23 1.96 -3.41
C LEU A 99 -20.28 3.26 -2.61
N ALA A 100 -20.76 3.21 -1.37
CA ALA A 100 -20.78 4.38 -0.49
C ALA A 100 -19.37 4.97 -0.30
N LEU A 101 -18.35 4.11 -0.11
CA LEU A 101 -16.97 4.56 0.04
C LEU A 101 -16.44 5.24 -1.23
N LEU A 102 -16.81 4.77 -2.42
CA LEU A 102 -16.40 5.41 -3.68
C LEU A 102 -17.08 6.78 -3.88
N GLU A 103 -18.30 6.97 -3.39
CA GLU A 103 -18.99 8.26 -3.41
C GLU A 103 -18.33 9.30 -2.51
N GLU A 104 -17.62 8.87 -1.46
CA GLU A 104 -16.85 9.72 -0.56
C GLU A 104 -15.45 10.08 -1.10
N ALA A 105 -14.99 9.43 -2.18
CA ALA A 105 -13.66 9.64 -2.71
C ALA A 105 -13.48 11.06 -3.28
N PRO A 106 -12.29 11.67 -3.12
CA PRO A 106 -11.98 12.97 -3.73
C PRO A 106 -11.97 12.88 -5.27
N GLU A 107 -12.29 14.00 -5.93
CA GLU A 107 -12.26 14.15 -7.41
C GLU A 107 -10.88 13.94 -8.04
#